data_AF-A0AAF0EK68-F1
#
_entry.id   AF-A0AAF0EK68-F1
#
_cell.length_a   1.000
_cell.length_b   1.000
_cell.length_c   1.000
_cell.angle_alpha   90.00
_cell.angle_beta   90.00
_cell.angle_gamma   90.00
#
_symmetry.space_group_name_H-M   'P 1'
#
loop_
_entity.id
_entity.type
_entity.pdbx_description
1 polymer ?
#
loop_
_entity_poly.entity_id
_entity_poly.type
_entity_poly.pdbx_seq_one_letter_code
_entity_poly.pdbx_strand_id
1 'polypeptide(L)'
;MAITDSSKPLAFAVAAWLETQGDAKLKEAASTVSAVFSVDPSSPEDKEKYAKNSPGLQAIFDVFLKTQERMGVSSQTNAGSKQEENVSEADKARAEELKNEGNKYMSAKDYGAALNSYTQAIELHPSSPVFYSNRAAAYSQIGQHEEAISDAKKAAEIDPNFGKAYSRLGHALFASGRFAEAVEAYEKGVEVDPSNKLMKTGLEASKSKLAEGGNKDAVAAATPQAQTGSGAGAFPGAGAGGMPDLSSLMNNPMVSQMAQQMMQNGGLEQLMSNPMLRQMAENFGTNGQMPDISSLMNNPQLRQYVYIY
;
A
#
# COMPACT_ATOMS: atom_id res chain seq x y z
N MET A 1 -25.86 -22.28 -31.98
CA MET A 1 -24.77 -22.16 -32.98
C MET A 1 -24.42 -23.56 -33.46
N ALA A 2 -24.32 -23.80 -34.76
CA ALA A 2 -23.85 -25.09 -35.26
C ALA A 2 -22.37 -25.25 -34.90
N ILE A 3 -22.02 -26.35 -34.24
CA ILE A 3 -20.64 -26.66 -33.87
C ILE A 3 -19.91 -27.06 -35.16
N THR A 4 -19.01 -26.20 -35.62
CA THR A 4 -18.22 -26.46 -36.82
C THR A 4 -17.01 -27.30 -36.49
N ASP A 5 -16.59 -28.18 -37.39
CA ASP A 5 -15.41 -29.05 -37.19
C ASP A 5 -14.11 -28.22 -36.96
N SER A 6 -14.10 -26.96 -37.44
CA SER A 6 -13.03 -25.98 -37.21
C SER A 6 -12.88 -25.51 -35.75
N SER A 7 -13.88 -25.70 -34.89
CA SER A 7 -13.86 -25.29 -33.49
C SER A 7 -13.30 -26.36 -32.53
N LYS A 8 -13.23 -27.61 -33.00
CA LYS A 8 -12.79 -28.76 -32.21
C LYS A 8 -11.31 -28.75 -31.78
N PRO A 9 -10.34 -28.30 -32.61
CA PRO A 9 -8.93 -28.23 -32.19
C PRO A 9 -8.69 -27.30 -30.99
N LEU A 10 -9.44 -26.18 -30.94
CA LEU A 10 -9.40 -25.23 -29.83
C LEU A 10 -10.11 -25.79 -28.60
N ALA A 11 -11.31 -26.36 -28.78
CA ALA A 11 -12.05 -26.98 -27.68
C ALA A 11 -11.26 -28.11 -27.02
N PHE A 12 -10.60 -28.94 -27.83
CA PHE A 12 -9.68 -29.98 -27.37
C PHE A 12 -8.52 -29.39 -26.55
N ALA A 13 -7.86 -28.33 -27.05
CA ALA A 13 -6.74 -27.69 -26.35
C ALA A 13 -7.15 -27.11 -24.99
N VAL A 14 -8.32 -26.47 -24.94
CA VAL A 14 -8.88 -25.90 -23.70
C VAL A 14 -9.24 -27.01 -22.70
N ALA A 15 -9.96 -28.04 -23.13
CA ALA A 15 -10.34 -29.16 -22.25
C ALA A 15 -9.10 -29.91 -21.74
N ALA A 16 -8.12 -30.19 -22.60
CA ALA A 16 -6.86 -30.83 -22.21
C ALA A 16 -6.08 -30.00 -21.18
N TRP A 17 -5.99 -28.68 -21.37
CA TRP A 17 -5.32 -27.81 -20.40
C TRP A 17 -6.06 -27.78 -19.06
N LEU A 18 -7.39 -27.67 -19.08
CA LEU A 18 -8.21 -27.65 -17.87
C LEU A 18 -8.08 -28.93 -17.04
N GLU A 19 -7.98 -30.10 -17.67
CA GLU A 19 -7.77 -31.39 -16.98
C GLU A 19 -6.44 -31.48 -16.23
N THR A 20 -5.40 -30.79 -16.74
CA THR A 20 -4.10 -30.74 -16.07
C THR A 20 -4.09 -29.88 -14.80
N GLN A 21 -5.12 -29.06 -14.60
CA GLN A 21 -5.23 -28.24 -13.40
C GLN A 21 -5.75 -29.11 -12.25
N GLY A 22 -5.10 -29.00 -11.09
CA GLY A 22 -5.45 -29.76 -9.87
C GLY A 22 -6.78 -29.36 -9.21
N ASP A 23 -7.62 -28.60 -9.91
CA ASP A 23 -8.86 -28.00 -9.39
C ASP A 23 -10.10 -28.75 -9.89
N ALA A 24 -11.01 -29.10 -8.98
CA ALA A 24 -12.21 -29.88 -9.28
C ALA A 24 -13.21 -29.15 -10.20
N LYS A 25 -13.35 -27.82 -10.06
CA LYS A 25 -14.25 -27.01 -10.90
C LYS A 25 -13.72 -26.89 -12.32
N LEU A 26 -12.39 -26.80 -12.47
CA LEU A 26 -11.77 -26.78 -13.78
C LEU A 26 -11.91 -28.10 -14.53
N LYS A 27 -11.90 -29.23 -13.82
CA LYS A 27 -12.20 -30.55 -14.40
C LYS A 27 -13.66 -30.69 -14.86
N GLU A 28 -14.61 -30.14 -14.11
CA GLU A 28 -16.02 -30.10 -14.51
C GLU A 28 -16.21 -29.21 -15.76
N ALA A 29 -15.52 -28.07 -15.82
CA ALA A 29 -15.49 -27.22 -17.00
C ALA A 29 -14.88 -27.94 -18.22
N ALA A 30 -13.80 -28.70 -18.03
CA ALA A 30 -13.21 -29.53 -19.09
C ALA A 30 -14.22 -30.53 -19.65
N SER A 31 -14.91 -31.27 -18.76
CA SER A 31 -15.95 -32.23 -19.15
C SER A 31 -17.08 -31.58 -19.94
N THR A 32 -17.46 -30.34 -19.57
CA THR A 32 -18.50 -29.59 -20.26
C THR A 32 -18.05 -29.21 -21.67
N VAL A 33 -16.82 -28.70 -21.83
CA VAL A 33 -16.25 -28.36 -23.14
C VAL A 33 -16.15 -29.60 -24.02
N SER A 34 -15.64 -30.71 -23.47
CA SER A 34 -15.55 -32.00 -24.16
C SER A 34 -16.91 -32.50 -24.65
N ALA A 35 -17.94 -32.45 -23.80
CA ALA A 35 -19.28 -32.89 -24.16
C ALA A 35 -19.90 -32.02 -25.25
N VAL A 36 -19.78 -30.69 -25.14
CA VAL A 36 -20.34 -29.75 -26.12
C VAL A 36 -19.68 -29.96 -27.49
N PHE A 37 -18.36 -29.99 -27.55
CA PHE A 37 -17.64 -30.05 -28.82
C PHE A 37 -17.41 -31.47 -29.34
N SER A 38 -17.83 -32.49 -28.58
CA SER A 38 -17.61 -33.91 -28.88
C SER A 38 -16.12 -34.20 -29.11
N VAL A 39 -15.30 -33.78 -28.15
CA VAL A 39 -13.83 -33.99 -28.13
C VAL A 39 -13.41 -34.59 -26.80
N ASP A 40 -12.49 -35.53 -26.83
CA ASP A 40 -11.98 -36.23 -25.65
C ASP A 40 -10.45 -36.07 -25.54
N PRO A 41 -9.96 -35.20 -24.63
CA PRO A 41 -8.55 -35.03 -24.32
C PRO A 41 -7.81 -36.29 -23.87
N SER A 42 -8.52 -37.33 -23.43
CA SER A 42 -7.94 -38.59 -23.01
C SER A 42 -7.81 -39.59 -24.18
N SER A 43 -8.65 -39.48 -25.20
CA SER A 43 -8.71 -40.38 -26.36
C SER A 43 -7.45 -40.29 -27.25
N PRO A 44 -6.81 -41.42 -27.58
CA PRO A 44 -5.67 -41.45 -28.51
C PRO A 44 -6.01 -40.91 -29.91
N GLU A 45 -7.24 -41.14 -30.39
CA GLU A 45 -7.69 -40.75 -31.72
C GLU A 45 -7.82 -39.22 -31.83
N ASP A 46 -8.41 -38.59 -30.81
CA ASP A 46 -8.56 -37.14 -30.75
C ASP A 46 -7.22 -36.44 -30.50
N LYS A 47 -6.31 -37.05 -29.72
CA LYS A 47 -4.93 -36.57 -29.58
C LYS A 47 -4.21 -36.55 -30.92
N GLU A 48 -4.30 -37.62 -31.71
CA GLU A 48 -3.64 -37.67 -33.02
C GLU A 48 -4.21 -36.63 -33.99
N LYS A 49 -5.53 -36.43 -33.95
CA LYS A 49 -6.26 -35.55 -34.85
C LYS A 49 -6.13 -34.06 -34.50
N TYR A 50 -6.14 -33.73 -33.22
CA TYR A 50 -6.26 -32.34 -32.76
C TYR A 50 -4.98 -31.79 -32.12
N ALA A 51 -4.17 -32.58 -31.43
CA ALA A 51 -3.00 -32.06 -30.71
C ALA A 51 -1.94 -31.41 -31.62
N LYS A 52 -1.79 -31.89 -32.86
CA LYS A 52 -0.85 -31.32 -33.86
C LYS A 52 -1.28 -29.93 -34.35
N ASN A 53 -2.58 -29.64 -34.30
CA ASN A 53 -3.19 -28.40 -34.78
C ASN A 53 -3.81 -27.58 -33.64
N SER A 54 -3.58 -27.98 -32.39
CA SER A 54 -4.11 -27.30 -31.22
C SER A 54 -3.43 -25.94 -31.06
N PRO A 55 -4.20 -24.84 -30.97
CA PRO A 55 -3.63 -23.53 -30.74
C PRO A 55 -2.89 -23.52 -29.39
N GLY A 56 -1.70 -22.93 -29.35
CA GLY A 56 -0.95 -22.75 -28.10
C GLY A 56 -1.67 -21.82 -27.13
N LEU A 57 -1.19 -21.74 -25.87
CA LEU A 57 -1.80 -20.93 -24.81
C LEU A 57 -2.08 -19.48 -25.22
N GLN A 58 -1.21 -18.88 -26.04
CA GLN A 58 -1.40 -17.53 -26.58
C GLN A 58 -2.68 -17.41 -27.42
N ALA A 59 -2.94 -18.37 -28.29
CA ALA A 59 -4.14 -18.35 -29.13
C ALA A 59 -5.41 -18.64 -28.32
N ILE A 60 -5.31 -19.43 -27.26
CA ILE A 60 -6.41 -19.60 -26.27
C ILE A 60 -6.71 -18.25 -25.60
N PHE A 61 -5.67 -17.51 -25.19
CA PHE A 61 -5.81 -16.18 -24.59
C PHE A 61 -6.39 -15.16 -25.58
N ASP A 62 -5.96 -15.15 -26.83
CA ASP A 62 -6.51 -14.27 -27.87
C ASP A 62 -7.99 -14.53 -28.13
N VAL A 63 -8.42 -15.81 -28.07
CA VAL A 63 -9.85 -16.15 -28.17
C VAL A 63 -10.60 -15.69 -26.94
N PHE A 64 -10.02 -15.80 -25.74
CA PHE A 64 -10.61 -15.26 -24.52
C PHE A 64 -10.83 -13.74 -24.63
N LEU A 65 -9.82 -12.97 -25.05
CA LEU A 65 -9.92 -11.53 -25.25
C LEU A 65 -10.99 -11.17 -26.29
N LYS A 66 -10.99 -11.83 -27.46
CA LYS A 66 -12.01 -11.60 -28.51
C LYS A 66 -13.42 -12.01 -28.08
N THR A 67 -13.53 -13.02 -27.22
CA THR A 67 -14.81 -13.47 -26.66
C THR A 67 -15.32 -12.47 -25.63
N GLN A 68 -14.43 -11.88 -24.81
CA GLN A 68 -14.78 -10.74 -23.97
C GLN A 68 -15.31 -9.57 -24.81
N GLU A 69 -14.60 -9.17 -25.86
CA GLU A 69 -15.03 -8.09 -26.76
C GLU A 69 -16.41 -8.38 -27.39
N ARG A 70 -16.65 -9.60 -27.88
CA ARG A 70 -17.93 -10.01 -28.48
C ARG A 70 -19.09 -10.13 -27.51
N MET A 71 -18.81 -10.51 -26.26
CA MET A 71 -19.82 -10.56 -25.20
C MET A 71 -20.12 -9.16 -24.62
N GLY A 72 -19.56 -8.09 -25.20
CA GLY A 72 -19.72 -6.74 -24.67
C GLY A 72 -18.98 -6.54 -23.35
N VAL A 73 -18.06 -7.44 -23.00
CA VAL A 73 -17.07 -7.25 -21.94
C VAL A 73 -15.91 -6.50 -22.58
N SER A 74 -16.20 -5.32 -23.15
CA SER A 74 -15.15 -4.38 -23.51
C SER A 74 -14.63 -3.75 -22.22
N SER A 75 -13.31 -3.60 -22.16
CA SER A 75 -12.59 -2.82 -21.16
C SER A 75 -12.95 -1.33 -21.32
N GLN A 76 -14.16 -0.96 -20.95
CA GLN A 76 -14.59 0.40 -20.60
C GLN A 76 -15.52 0.29 -19.40
N THR A 77 -14.94 0.49 -18.22
CA THR A 77 -15.47 1.39 -17.18
C THR A 77 -17.00 1.48 -17.11
N ASN A 78 -17.62 0.46 -16.54
CA ASN A 78 -18.89 0.56 -15.80
C ASN A 78 -19.05 -0.66 -14.89
N ALA A 79 -18.16 -0.76 -13.90
CA ALA A 79 -18.35 -1.61 -12.71
C ALA A 79 -18.68 -0.79 -11.46
N GLY A 80 -19.03 0.49 -11.63
CA GLY A 80 -19.90 1.19 -10.69
C GLY A 80 -21.34 0.87 -11.09
N SER A 81 -22.13 0.31 -10.17
CA SER A 81 -23.54 -0.11 -10.34
C SER A 81 -23.79 -1.42 -11.13
N LYS A 82 -23.57 -2.58 -10.48
CA LYS A 82 -24.39 -3.81 -10.61
C LYS A 82 -23.93 -5.00 -9.72
N GLN A 83 -23.44 -4.72 -8.51
CA GLN A 83 -23.32 -5.75 -7.44
C GLN A 83 -24.14 -5.40 -6.19
N GLU A 84 -24.99 -4.37 -6.24
CA GLU A 84 -25.91 -4.07 -5.13
C GLU A 84 -27.18 -4.94 -5.13
N GLU A 85 -27.53 -5.60 -6.24
CA GLU A 85 -28.89 -6.13 -6.44
C GLU A 85 -29.20 -7.48 -5.79
N ASN A 86 -28.26 -8.15 -5.10
CA ASN A 86 -28.53 -9.46 -4.48
C ASN A 86 -27.83 -9.75 -3.13
N VAL A 87 -27.19 -8.78 -2.48
CA VAL A 87 -26.66 -9.00 -1.12
C VAL A 87 -27.81 -8.80 -0.12
N SER A 88 -28.16 -9.84 0.64
CA SER A 88 -29.25 -9.75 1.61
C SER A 88 -28.91 -8.77 2.73
N GLU A 89 -29.91 -8.11 3.31
CA GLU A 89 -29.69 -7.22 4.48
C GLU A 89 -29.06 -7.97 5.67
N ALA A 90 -29.33 -9.27 5.79
CA ALA A 90 -28.67 -10.13 6.77
C ALA A 90 -27.17 -10.28 6.49
N ASP A 91 -26.77 -10.48 5.23
CA ASP A 91 -25.36 -10.58 4.84
C ASP A 91 -24.64 -9.25 5.03
N LYS A 92 -25.29 -8.12 4.70
CA LYS A 92 -24.73 -6.78 4.96
C LYS A 92 -24.51 -6.54 6.46
N ALA A 93 -25.51 -6.85 7.29
CA ALA A 93 -25.39 -6.72 8.73
C ALA A 93 -24.26 -7.60 9.29
N ARG A 94 -24.18 -8.85 8.81
CA ARG A 94 -23.13 -9.79 9.22
C ARG A 94 -21.74 -9.32 8.76
N ALA A 95 -21.62 -8.76 7.56
CA ALA A 95 -20.37 -8.17 7.08
C ALA A 95 -19.92 -6.99 7.95
N GLU A 96 -20.85 -6.15 8.40
CA GLU A 96 -20.53 -5.04 9.32
C GLU A 96 -20.07 -5.52 10.70
N GLU A 97 -20.67 -6.60 11.23
CA GLU A 97 -20.20 -7.27 12.44
C GLU A 97 -18.77 -7.79 12.29
N LEU A 98 -18.49 -8.50 11.19
CA LEU A 98 -17.15 -9.02 10.87
C LEU A 98 -16.13 -7.89 10.70
N LYS A 99 -16.50 -6.77 10.07
CA LYS A 99 -15.65 -5.58 10.01
C LYS A 99 -15.37 -5.02 11.42
N ASN A 100 -16.37 -4.97 12.30
CA ASN A 100 -16.16 -4.52 13.67
C ASN A 100 -15.27 -5.48 14.46
N GLU A 101 -15.38 -6.79 14.23
CA GLU A 101 -14.48 -7.80 14.80
C GLU A 101 -13.04 -7.62 14.29
N GLY A 102 -12.87 -7.47 12.98
CA GLY A 102 -11.57 -7.17 12.39
C GLY A 102 -10.94 -5.90 12.97
N ASN A 103 -11.74 -4.86 13.22
CA ASN A 103 -11.25 -3.65 13.89
C ASN A 103 -10.77 -3.90 15.33
N LYS A 104 -11.44 -4.79 16.07
CA LYS A 104 -10.98 -5.19 17.42
C LYS A 104 -9.64 -5.92 17.35
N TYR A 105 -9.48 -6.84 16.40
CA TYR A 105 -8.21 -7.53 16.18
C TYR A 105 -7.10 -6.56 15.73
N MET A 106 -7.41 -5.58 14.88
CA MET A 106 -6.48 -4.50 14.54
C MET A 106 -6.01 -3.72 15.76
N SER A 107 -6.93 -3.34 16.66
CA SER A 107 -6.58 -2.67 17.92
C SER A 107 -5.74 -3.56 18.84
N ALA A 108 -5.96 -4.87 18.82
CA ALA A 108 -5.16 -5.86 19.54
C ALA A 108 -3.82 -6.19 18.85
N LYS A 109 -3.56 -5.63 17.65
CA LYS A 109 -2.43 -5.96 16.77
C LYS A 109 -2.38 -7.42 16.32
N ASP A 110 -3.50 -8.14 16.40
CA ASP A 110 -3.66 -9.45 15.79
C ASP A 110 -4.07 -9.28 14.33
N TYR A 111 -3.09 -9.01 13.49
CA TYR A 111 -3.33 -8.70 12.09
C TYR A 111 -3.83 -9.92 11.29
N GLY A 112 -3.48 -11.14 11.70
CA GLY A 112 -3.94 -12.37 11.05
C GLY A 112 -5.44 -12.58 11.24
N ALA A 113 -5.92 -12.45 12.49
CA ALA A 113 -7.35 -12.51 12.77
C ALA A 113 -8.11 -11.35 12.11
N ALA A 114 -7.54 -10.14 12.08
CA ALA A 114 -8.13 -9.01 11.38
C ALA A 114 -8.32 -9.27 9.89
N LEU A 115 -7.29 -9.79 9.21
CA LEU A 115 -7.35 -10.15 7.79
C LEU A 115 -8.45 -11.17 7.49
N ASN A 116 -8.60 -12.17 8.36
CA ASN A 116 -9.65 -13.18 8.23
C ASN A 116 -11.05 -12.55 8.34
N SER A 117 -11.29 -11.75 9.39
CA SER A 117 -12.59 -11.08 9.57
C SER A 117 -12.93 -10.15 8.41
N TYR A 118 -11.98 -9.35 7.92
CA TYR A 118 -12.24 -8.48 6.76
C TYR A 118 -12.47 -9.28 5.48
N THR A 119 -11.80 -10.43 5.31
CA THR A 119 -12.01 -11.29 4.14
C THR A 119 -13.42 -11.88 4.13
N GLN A 120 -13.90 -12.40 5.27
CA GLN A 120 -15.28 -12.86 5.40
C GLN A 120 -16.29 -11.72 5.18
N ALA A 121 -15.99 -10.49 5.65
CA ALA A 121 -16.85 -9.34 5.39
C ALA A 121 -16.94 -9.01 3.89
N ILE A 122 -15.83 -9.11 3.16
CA ILE A 122 -15.78 -8.92 1.70
C ILE A 122 -16.54 -10.03 0.96
N GLU A 123 -16.43 -11.28 1.40
CA GLU A 123 -17.17 -12.40 0.80
C GLU A 123 -18.70 -12.22 0.90
N LEU A 124 -19.17 -11.66 2.01
CA LEU A 124 -20.59 -11.37 2.23
C LEU A 124 -21.06 -10.10 1.51
N HIS A 125 -20.23 -9.05 1.48
CA HIS A 125 -20.58 -7.77 0.88
C HIS A 125 -19.36 -7.16 0.15
N PRO A 126 -19.14 -7.54 -1.13
CA PRO A 126 -17.94 -7.22 -1.90
C PRO A 126 -17.90 -5.78 -2.44
N SER A 127 -18.96 -5.01 -2.25
CA SER A 127 -19.08 -3.63 -2.73
C SER A 127 -18.79 -2.57 -1.66
N SER A 128 -18.25 -2.96 -0.49
CA SER A 128 -17.90 -2.00 0.57
C SER A 128 -16.43 -1.55 0.45
N PRO A 129 -16.15 -0.27 0.12
CA PRO A 129 -14.77 0.23 0.02
C PRO A 129 -14.06 0.23 1.39
N VAL A 130 -14.84 0.27 2.48
CA VAL A 130 -14.33 0.26 3.85
C VAL A 130 -13.63 -1.07 4.17
N PHE A 131 -14.17 -2.20 3.71
CA PHE A 131 -13.61 -3.51 4.06
C PHE A 131 -12.25 -3.72 3.40
N TYR A 132 -12.16 -3.41 2.10
CA TYR A 132 -10.89 -3.43 1.39
C TYR A 132 -9.87 -2.44 1.98
N SER A 133 -10.27 -1.21 2.32
CA SER A 133 -9.35 -0.24 2.95
C SER A 133 -8.85 -0.69 4.32
N ASN A 134 -9.69 -1.35 5.12
CA ASN A 134 -9.29 -1.90 6.42
C ASN A 134 -8.37 -3.11 6.26
N ARG A 135 -8.64 -4.00 5.29
CA ARG A 135 -7.78 -5.14 4.98
C ARG A 135 -6.42 -4.70 4.41
N ALA A 136 -6.40 -3.68 3.55
CA ALA A 136 -5.17 -3.02 3.10
C ALA A 136 -4.33 -2.46 4.26
N ALA A 137 -5.00 -1.89 5.28
CA ALA A 137 -4.32 -1.43 6.48
C ALA A 137 -3.67 -2.61 7.23
N ALA A 138 -4.38 -3.72 7.41
CA ALA A 138 -3.86 -4.92 8.06
C ALA A 138 -2.66 -5.52 7.30
N TYR A 139 -2.77 -5.65 5.97
CA TYR A 139 -1.68 -6.09 5.10
C TYR A 139 -0.44 -5.19 5.23
N SER A 140 -0.64 -3.87 5.28
CA SER A 140 0.46 -2.91 5.49
C SER A 140 1.21 -3.14 6.81
N GLN A 141 0.48 -3.48 7.89
CA GLN A 141 1.07 -3.71 9.21
C GLN A 141 1.97 -4.95 9.28
N ILE A 142 1.76 -5.91 8.37
CA ILE A 142 2.57 -7.14 8.28
C ILE A 142 3.56 -7.12 7.11
N GLY A 143 3.75 -5.98 6.44
CA GLY A 143 4.70 -5.83 5.34
C GLY A 143 4.24 -6.41 4.00
N GLN A 144 2.99 -6.86 3.89
CA GLN A 144 2.40 -7.38 2.65
C GLN A 144 1.90 -6.22 1.79
N HIS A 145 2.84 -5.47 1.23
CA HIS A 145 2.53 -4.19 0.58
C HIS A 145 1.83 -4.34 -0.77
N GLU A 146 2.08 -5.40 -1.54
CA GLU A 146 1.39 -5.61 -2.83
C GLU A 146 -0.08 -5.98 -2.66
N GLU A 147 -0.41 -6.79 -1.66
CA GLU A 147 -1.78 -7.08 -1.26
C GLU A 147 -2.49 -5.81 -0.75
N ALA A 148 -1.79 -4.99 0.04
CA ALA A 148 -2.31 -3.70 0.48
C ALA A 148 -2.58 -2.73 -0.69
N ILE A 149 -1.70 -2.70 -1.70
CA ILE A 149 -1.89 -1.91 -2.93
C ILE A 149 -3.13 -2.39 -3.68
N SER A 150 -3.27 -3.71 -3.87
CA SER A 150 -4.42 -4.31 -4.56
C SER A 150 -5.74 -3.93 -3.89
N ASP A 151 -5.84 -4.13 -2.58
CA ASP A 151 -7.05 -3.80 -1.82
C ASP A 151 -7.33 -2.29 -1.78
N ALA A 152 -6.30 -1.46 -1.62
CA ALA A 152 -6.49 0.00 -1.63
C ALA A 152 -6.95 0.51 -3.01
N LYS A 153 -6.44 -0.06 -4.11
CA LYS A 153 -6.93 0.21 -5.46
C LYS A 153 -8.39 -0.23 -5.61
N LYS A 154 -8.75 -1.41 -5.10
CA LYS A 154 -10.14 -1.88 -5.16
C LYS A 154 -11.09 -0.97 -4.37
N ALA A 155 -10.68 -0.50 -3.19
CA ALA A 155 -11.45 0.46 -2.42
C ALA A 155 -11.68 1.78 -3.18
N ALA A 156 -10.66 2.29 -3.87
CA ALA A 156 -10.77 3.51 -4.68
C ALA A 156 -11.58 3.30 -5.98
N GLU A 157 -11.59 2.08 -6.52
CA GLU A 157 -12.43 1.71 -7.67
C GLU A 157 -13.92 1.67 -7.28
N ILE A 158 -14.23 1.11 -6.10
CA ILE A 158 -15.59 1.01 -5.56
C ILE A 158 -16.15 2.40 -5.23
N ASP A 159 -15.38 3.22 -4.52
CA ASP A 159 -15.74 4.60 -4.21
C ASP A 159 -14.56 5.54 -4.49
N PRO A 160 -14.56 6.22 -5.65
CA PRO A 160 -13.52 7.18 -6.02
C PRO A 160 -13.42 8.39 -5.09
N ASN A 161 -14.43 8.66 -4.25
CA ASN A 161 -14.43 9.75 -3.27
C ASN A 161 -14.05 9.25 -1.86
N PHE A 162 -13.70 7.98 -1.71
CA PHE A 162 -13.28 7.44 -0.42
C PHE A 162 -11.81 7.77 -0.13
N GLY A 163 -11.56 8.96 0.42
CA GLY A 163 -10.21 9.46 0.71
C GLY A 163 -9.29 8.44 1.40
N LYS A 164 -9.81 7.66 2.36
CA LYS A 164 -9.01 6.63 3.05
C LYS A 164 -8.37 5.61 2.09
N ALA A 165 -9.01 5.27 0.97
CA ALA A 165 -8.42 4.36 -0.02
C ALA A 165 -7.10 4.91 -0.57
N TYR A 166 -7.07 6.19 -0.97
CA TYR A 166 -5.88 6.85 -1.49
C TYR A 166 -4.77 7.00 -0.44
N SER A 167 -5.13 7.24 0.83
CA SER A 167 -4.16 7.25 1.92
C SER A 167 -3.53 5.86 2.12
N ARG A 168 -4.31 4.78 2.06
CA ARG A 168 -3.79 3.41 2.13
C ARG A 168 -2.91 3.09 0.92
N LEU A 169 -3.36 3.46 -0.26
CA LEU A 169 -2.65 3.21 -1.52
C LEU A 169 -1.30 3.93 -1.54
N GLY A 170 -1.28 5.23 -1.25
CA GLY A 170 -0.05 6.00 -1.19
C GLY A 170 0.92 5.47 -0.13
N HIS A 171 0.42 5.04 1.03
CA HIS A 171 1.27 4.47 2.08
C HIS A 171 1.91 3.15 1.65
N ALA A 172 1.11 2.23 1.09
CA ALA A 172 1.61 0.93 0.64
C ALA A 172 2.60 1.07 -0.53
N LEU A 173 2.31 1.95 -1.51
CA LEU A 173 3.22 2.25 -2.62
C LEU A 173 4.54 2.85 -2.13
N PHE A 174 4.48 3.79 -1.19
CA PHE A 174 5.68 4.37 -0.60
C PHE A 174 6.52 3.32 0.12
N ALA A 175 5.89 2.44 0.90
CA ALA A 175 6.56 1.35 1.61
C ALA A 175 7.19 0.32 0.63
N SER A 176 6.56 0.07 -0.52
CA SER A 176 7.13 -0.73 -1.62
C SER A 176 8.21 0.00 -2.44
N GLY A 177 8.56 1.24 -2.11
CA GLY A 177 9.55 2.05 -2.86
C GLY A 177 9.05 2.59 -4.20
N ARG A 178 7.74 2.47 -4.49
CA ARG A 178 7.09 2.92 -5.73
C ARG A 178 6.68 4.39 -5.60
N PHE A 179 7.67 5.27 -5.41
CA PHE A 179 7.46 6.66 -5.01
C PHE A 179 6.67 7.48 -6.04
N ALA A 180 6.87 7.26 -7.35
CA ALA A 180 6.11 7.96 -8.39
C ALA A 180 4.60 7.65 -8.31
N GLU A 181 4.24 6.38 -8.21
CA GLU A 181 2.84 5.98 -8.04
C GLU A 181 2.27 6.43 -6.68
N ALA A 182 3.10 6.47 -5.64
CA ALA A 182 2.69 7.01 -4.33
C ALA A 182 2.32 8.49 -4.41
N VAL A 183 3.10 9.29 -5.17
CA VAL A 183 2.77 10.70 -5.46
C VAL A 183 1.40 10.81 -6.11
N GLU A 184 1.15 10.06 -7.19
CA GLU A 184 -0.14 10.08 -7.90
C GLU A 184 -1.31 9.72 -6.98
N ALA A 185 -1.14 8.68 -6.15
CA ALA A 185 -2.15 8.25 -5.20
C ALA A 185 -2.44 9.32 -4.14
N TYR A 186 -1.40 9.93 -3.56
CA TYR A 186 -1.57 10.99 -2.58
C TYR A 186 -2.13 12.29 -3.17
N GLU A 187 -1.78 12.66 -4.40
CA GLU A 187 -2.37 13.82 -5.08
C GLU A 187 -3.88 13.66 -5.26
N LYS A 188 -4.32 12.51 -5.79
CA LYS A 188 -5.76 12.18 -5.84
C LYS A 188 -6.40 12.18 -4.46
N GLY A 189 -5.71 11.63 -3.46
CA GLY A 189 -6.19 11.64 -2.07
C GLY A 189 -6.40 13.06 -1.53
N VAL A 190 -5.47 13.98 -1.80
CA VAL A 190 -5.56 15.39 -1.39
C VAL A 190 -6.64 16.14 -2.17
N GLU A 191 -6.89 15.80 -3.43
CA GLU A 191 -8.04 16.33 -4.18
C GLU A 191 -9.37 15.92 -3.54
N VAL A 192 -9.48 14.65 -3.12
CA VAL A 192 -10.69 14.09 -2.50
C VAL A 192 -10.90 14.56 -1.06
N ASP A 193 -9.83 14.62 -0.26
CA ASP A 193 -9.85 15.14 1.12
C ASP A 193 -8.70 16.16 1.33
N PRO A 194 -8.92 17.44 0.96
CA PRO A 194 -7.89 18.47 1.07
C PRO A 194 -7.50 18.81 2.51
N SER A 195 -8.26 18.36 3.50
CA SER A 195 -7.98 18.59 4.91
C SER A 195 -7.01 17.55 5.51
N ASN A 196 -6.77 16.46 4.78
CA ASN A 196 -5.99 15.33 5.27
C ASN A 196 -4.50 15.64 5.38
N LYS A 197 -4.03 15.96 6.58
CA LYS A 197 -2.61 16.25 6.84
C LYS A 197 -1.71 15.07 6.51
N LEU A 198 -2.14 13.84 6.81
CA LEU A 198 -1.33 12.64 6.60
C LEU A 198 -1.04 12.43 5.11
N MET A 199 -2.02 12.64 4.24
CA MET A 199 -1.81 12.55 2.79
C MET A 199 -0.86 13.63 2.28
N LYS A 200 -0.97 14.87 2.77
CA LYS A 200 -0.04 15.94 2.39
C LYS A 200 1.39 15.61 2.83
N THR A 201 1.57 15.14 4.06
CA THR A 201 2.89 14.68 4.53
C THR A 201 3.41 13.50 3.70
N GLY A 202 2.55 12.53 3.38
CA GLY A 202 2.90 11.39 2.53
C GLY A 202 3.28 11.80 1.11
N LEU A 203 2.58 12.80 0.55
CA LEU A 203 2.88 13.38 -0.76
C LEU A 203 4.27 14.01 -0.78
N GLU A 204 4.57 14.89 0.19
CA GLU A 204 5.87 15.55 0.29
C GLU A 204 7.00 14.53 0.50
N ALA A 205 6.79 13.54 1.36
CA ALA A 205 7.76 12.46 1.56
C ALA A 205 8.00 11.66 0.27
N SER A 206 6.94 11.35 -0.48
CA SER A 206 7.03 10.62 -1.75
C SER A 206 7.77 11.44 -2.81
N LYS A 207 7.47 12.74 -2.93
CA LYS A 207 8.18 13.68 -3.84
C LYS A 207 9.66 13.81 -3.48
N SER A 208 9.97 13.94 -2.19
CA SER A 208 11.35 14.00 -1.70
C SER A 208 12.12 12.71 -2.05
N LYS A 209 11.53 11.53 -1.80
CA LYS A 209 12.17 10.25 -2.15
C LYS A 209 12.35 10.04 -3.65
N LEU A 210 11.39 10.49 -4.45
CA LEU A 210 11.49 10.46 -5.91
C LEU A 210 12.63 11.35 -6.43
N ALA A 211 12.78 12.56 -5.87
CA ALA A 211 13.87 13.48 -6.19
C ALA A 211 15.24 12.96 -5.75
N GLU A 212 15.34 12.31 -4.58
CA GLU A 212 16.56 11.64 -4.12
C GLU A 212 16.96 10.47 -5.04
N GLY A 213 15.99 9.75 -5.60
CA GLY A 213 16.21 8.67 -6.56
C GLY A 213 16.71 9.16 -7.92
N GLY A 214 16.14 10.26 -8.43
CA GLY A 214 16.56 10.87 -9.70
C GLY A 214 17.93 11.57 -9.65
N ASN A 215 18.43 11.89 -8.46
CA ASN A 215 19.74 12.51 -8.29
C ASN A 215 20.91 11.50 -8.21
N LYS A 216 20.61 10.19 -8.18
CA LYS A 216 21.65 9.14 -8.20
C LYS A 216 22.22 8.86 -9.59
N ASP A 217 21.49 9.21 -10.65
CA ASP A 217 21.99 9.12 -12.03
C ASP A 217 22.93 10.28 -12.40
N ALA A 218 22.95 11.36 -11.61
CA ALA A 218 23.86 12.50 -11.80
C ALA A 218 25.22 12.34 -11.10
N VAL A 219 25.42 11.29 -10.29
CA VAL A 219 26.66 11.06 -9.52
C VAL A 219 27.30 9.70 -9.84
N ALA A 220 26.80 8.96 -10.84
CA ALA A 220 27.36 7.67 -11.28
C ALA A 220 28.63 7.81 -12.16
N ALA A 221 29.48 8.79 -11.87
CA ALA A 221 30.85 8.90 -12.38
C ALA A 221 31.84 9.06 -11.23
N ALA A 222 31.72 8.23 -10.20
CA ALA A 222 32.80 7.92 -9.27
C ALA A 222 32.67 6.45 -8.84
N THR A 223 33.75 5.71 -9.05
CA THR A 223 33.90 4.27 -8.91
C THR A 223 33.54 3.72 -7.52
N PRO A 224 33.16 2.42 -7.42
CA PRO A 224 32.68 1.82 -6.19
C PRO A 224 33.83 1.32 -5.32
N GLN A 225 33.76 1.56 -4.02
CA GLN A 225 34.52 0.78 -3.05
C GLN A 225 33.57 0.15 -2.03
N ALA A 226 33.64 -1.16 -1.98
CA ALA A 226 32.82 -2.05 -1.18
C ALA A 226 33.02 -1.81 0.32
N GLN A 227 31.93 -1.80 1.08
CA GLN A 227 31.95 -2.33 2.43
C GLN A 227 30.62 -2.98 2.79
N THR A 228 30.78 -4.23 3.18
CA THR A 228 29.83 -5.20 3.70
C THR A 228 29.23 -4.74 5.02
N GLY A 229 27.93 -4.97 5.24
CA GLY A 229 27.34 -4.82 6.57
C GLY A 229 25.82 -4.93 6.59
N SER A 230 25.34 -6.12 6.93
CA SER A 230 23.97 -6.42 7.34
C SER A 230 23.41 -5.43 8.38
N GLY A 231 22.17 -4.97 8.20
CA GLY A 231 21.45 -4.24 9.24
C GLY A 231 20.06 -3.81 8.81
N ALA A 232 19.04 -4.40 9.42
CA ALA A 232 17.64 -4.12 9.23
C ALA A 232 17.30 -2.64 9.43
N GLY A 233 16.38 -2.13 8.60
CA GLY A 233 15.88 -0.77 8.66
C GLY A 233 15.21 -0.48 10.01
N ALA A 234 15.75 0.51 10.72
CA ALA A 234 15.11 1.14 11.87
C ALA A 234 14.93 2.63 11.55
N PHE A 235 13.68 3.07 11.51
CA PHE A 235 13.35 4.49 11.69
C PHE A 235 13.73 4.92 13.11
N PRO A 236 14.21 6.16 13.32
CA PRO A 236 14.75 6.60 14.60
C PRO A 236 13.60 6.91 15.56
N GLY A 237 13.37 5.99 16.50
CA GLY A 237 12.32 6.09 17.51
C GLY A 237 12.41 4.98 18.55
N ALA A 238 13.62 4.59 18.96
CA ALA A 238 13.84 3.75 20.14
C ALA A 238 15.28 3.95 20.61
N GLY A 239 15.45 4.29 21.89
CA GLY A 239 16.73 4.68 22.46
C GLY A 239 17.76 3.54 22.53
N ALA A 240 19.00 3.89 22.21
CA ALA A 240 20.22 3.30 22.76
C ALA A 240 21.31 4.39 22.69
N GLY A 241 21.97 4.64 23.83
CA GLY A 241 22.92 5.72 24.00
C GLY A 241 24.17 5.58 23.12
N GLY A 242 24.53 6.69 22.48
CA GLY A 242 25.75 6.89 21.72
C GLY A 242 25.61 8.19 20.93
N MET A 243 26.03 9.32 21.53
CA MET A 243 25.95 10.62 20.86
C MET A 243 26.76 10.58 19.55
N PRO A 244 26.19 11.05 18.43
CA PRO A 244 26.95 11.35 17.22
C PRO A 244 28.02 12.41 17.53
N ASP A 245 29.22 12.24 16.97
CA ASP A 245 30.36 13.16 17.17
C ASP A 245 29.99 14.59 16.73
N LEU A 246 30.08 15.54 17.67
CA LEU A 246 29.78 16.97 17.48
C LEU A 246 30.59 17.59 16.32
N SER A 247 31.74 16.99 15.98
CA SER A 247 32.62 17.39 14.89
C SER A 247 31.98 17.21 13.50
N SER A 248 31.15 16.17 13.34
CA SER A 248 30.43 15.89 12.08
C SER A 248 29.15 16.72 11.91
N LEU A 249 28.59 17.22 13.03
CA LEU A 249 27.44 18.13 13.04
C LEU A 249 27.83 19.55 12.61
N MET A 250 29.02 20.00 13.01
CA MET A 250 29.51 21.35 12.69
C MET A 250 29.95 21.50 11.23
N ASN A 251 30.34 20.40 10.58
CA ASN A 251 30.75 20.41 9.17
C ASN A 251 29.60 20.04 8.20
N ASN A 252 28.36 19.99 8.70
CA ASN A 252 27.17 19.71 7.89
C ASN A 252 26.67 21.00 7.21
N PRO A 253 26.64 21.07 5.86
CA PRO A 253 26.17 22.25 5.14
C PRO A 253 24.73 22.64 5.51
N MET A 254 23.89 21.68 5.93
CA MET A 254 22.53 21.94 6.40
C MET A 254 22.51 22.73 7.73
N VAL A 255 23.47 22.50 8.63
CA VAL A 255 23.59 23.21 9.91
C VAL A 255 24.10 24.64 9.69
N SER A 256 25.01 24.84 8.74
CA SER A 256 25.44 26.18 8.31
C SER A 256 24.28 26.97 7.71
N GLN A 257 23.49 26.34 6.84
CA GLN A 257 22.31 26.95 6.22
C GLN A 257 21.22 27.28 7.26
N MET A 258 21.01 26.39 8.24
CA MET A 258 20.08 26.60 9.34
C MET A 258 20.54 27.74 10.26
N ALA A 259 21.84 27.82 10.59
CA ALA A 259 22.39 28.92 11.38
C ALA A 259 22.28 30.26 10.65
N GLN A 260 22.49 30.27 9.33
CA GLN A 260 22.38 31.46 8.50
C GLN A 260 20.92 31.93 8.34
N GLN A 261 19.98 31.00 8.26
CA GLN A 261 18.54 31.27 8.26
C GLN A 261 18.06 31.75 9.64
N MET A 262 18.64 31.25 10.72
CA MET A 262 18.34 31.67 12.10
C MET A 262 18.86 33.09 12.39
N MET A 263 20.02 33.46 11.81
CA MET A 263 20.51 34.84 11.84
C MET A 263 19.66 35.79 10.98
N GLN A 264 19.19 35.35 9.80
CA GLN A 264 18.33 36.18 8.95
C GLN A 264 16.94 36.43 9.53
N ASN A 265 16.39 35.47 10.28
CA ASN A 265 15.05 35.58 10.86
C ASN A 265 15.03 36.17 12.28
N GLY A 266 16.15 36.70 12.79
CA GLY A 266 16.22 37.27 14.14
C GLY A 266 15.98 36.24 15.25
N GLY A 267 16.09 34.94 14.95
CA GLY A 267 15.80 33.86 15.91
C GLY A 267 16.75 33.87 17.11
N LEU A 268 17.96 34.40 16.94
CA LEU A 268 18.91 34.62 18.03
C LEU A 268 18.43 35.71 19.01
N GLU A 269 17.81 36.78 18.51
CA GLU A 269 17.20 37.83 19.33
C GLU A 269 15.99 37.29 20.12
N GLN A 270 15.23 36.39 19.52
CA GLN A 270 14.08 35.75 20.16
C GLN A 270 14.48 34.71 21.22
N LEU A 271 15.65 34.07 21.03
CA LEU A 271 16.29 33.22 22.02
C LEU A 271 16.87 34.04 23.19
N MET A 272 17.47 35.21 22.91
CA MET A 272 18.03 36.10 23.94
C MET A 272 16.98 36.91 24.71
N SER A 273 15.84 37.21 24.08
CA SER A 273 14.69 37.84 24.75
C SER A 273 13.85 36.84 25.55
N ASN A 274 14.13 35.54 25.46
CA ASN A 274 13.48 34.54 26.27
C ASN A 274 13.95 34.66 27.75
N PRO A 275 13.05 35.05 28.68
CA PRO A 275 13.42 35.34 30.07
C PRO A 275 14.05 34.15 30.79
N MET A 276 13.66 32.93 30.39
CA MET A 276 14.18 31.69 30.96
C MET A 276 15.62 31.42 30.53
N LEU A 277 15.99 31.73 29.28
CA LEU A 277 17.37 31.62 28.81
C LEU A 277 18.27 32.67 29.46
N ARG A 278 17.76 33.88 29.68
CA ARG A 278 18.50 34.94 30.36
C ARG A 278 18.82 34.57 31.81
N GLN A 279 17.86 33.99 32.52
CA GLN A 279 18.05 33.50 33.88
C GLN A 279 19.01 32.30 33.93
N MET A 280 18.97 31.43 32.92
CA MET A 280 19.91 30.31 32.77
C MET A 280 21.34 30.79 32.48
N ALA A 281 21.51 31.81 31.63
CA ALA A 281 22.80 32.41 31.31
C ALA A 281 23.39 33.19 32.50
N GLU A 282 22.57 33.90 33.28
CA GLU A 282 22.99 34.58 34.52
C GLU A 282 23.46 33.57 35.59
N ASN A 283 22.73 32.46 35.78
CA ASN A 283 23.12 31.39 36.71
C ASN A 283 24.37 30.62 36.25
N PHE A 284 24.53 30.43 34.94
CA PHE A 284 25.71 29.77 34.37
C PHE A 284 26.95 30.65 34.48
N GLY A 285 26.83 31.95 34.24
CA GLY A 285 27.93 32.91 34.32
C GLY A 285 28.45 33.16 35.73
N THR A 286 27.64 32.93 36.77
CA THR A 286 28.05 33.12 38.18
C THR A 286 28.58 31.86 38.84
N ASN A 287 28.04 30.67 38.54
CA ASN A 287 28.38 29.44 39.27
C ASN A 287 28.75 28.22 38.40
N GLY A 288 28.71 28.32 37.06
CA GLY A 288 29.14 27.26 36.15
C GLY A 288 28.36 25.93 36.22
N GLN A 289 27.24 25.89 36.96
CA GLN A 289 26.43 24.69 37.15
C GLN A 289 25.08 24.85 36.44
N MET A 290 24.69 23.86 35.64
CA MET A 290 23.36 23.78 35.05
C MET A 290 22.30 23.50 36.13
N PRO A 291 21.11 24.13 36.06
CA PRO A 291 20.03 23.87 37.01
C PRO A 291 19.54 22.41 36.91
N ASP A 292 19.23 21.83 38.07
CA ASP A 292 18.77 20.45 38.20
C ASP A 292 17.44 20.24 37.46
N ILE A 293 17.43 19.29 36.52
CA ILE A 293 16.28 18.88 35.70
C ILE A 293 15.10 18.41 36.58
N SER A 294 15.36 17.93 37.80
CA SER A 294 14.33 17.52 38.76
C SER A 294 13.48 18.69 39.26
N SER A 295 14.05 19.90 39.30
CA SER A 295 13.35 21.13 39.71
C SER A 295 12.52 21.74 38.58
N LEU A 296 12.94 21.53 37.32
CA LEU A 296 12.20 21.92 36.12
C LEU A 296 10.92 21.08 35.95
N MET A 297 10.99 19.77 36.21
CA MET A 297 9.85 18.86 36.04
C MET A 297 8.71 19.06 37.05
N ASN A 298 8.99 19.69 38.20
CA ASN A 298 8.00 19.99 39.23
C ASN A 298 7.33 21.37 39.07
N ASN A 299 7.63 22.10 37.99
CA ASN A 299 7.04 23.41 37.74
C ASN A 299 5.60 23.26 37.19
N PRO A 300 4.56 23.77 37.88
CA PRO A 300 3.15 23.55 37.53
C PRO A 300 2.73 24.13 36.17
N GLN A 301 3.52 25.02 35.57
CA GLN A 301 3.25 25.54 34.22
C GLN A 301 3.59 24.54 33.09
N LEU A 302 4.39 23.50 33.35
CA LEU A 302 4.72 22.46 32.36
C LEU A 302 3.69 21.32 32.30
N ARG A 303 2.77 21.22 33.28
CA ARG A 303 1.71 20.19 33.28
C ARG A 303 0.60 20.44 32.25
N GLN A 304 0.50 21.64 31.67
CA GLN A 304 -0.56 21.96 30.71
C GLN A 304 -0.26 21.54 29.26
N TYR A 305 0.92 20.96 28.98
CA TYR A 305 1.28 20.52 27.62
C TYR A 305 1.33 18.99 27.42
N VAL A 306 0.96 18.19 28.43
CA VAL A 306 0.99 16.70 28.35
C VAL A 306 -0.40 16.08 28.14
N TYR A 307 -1.43 16.88 27.87
CA TYR A 307 -2.79 16.39 27.58
C TYR A 307 -3.43 17.05 26.37
N ILE A 308 -2.75 17.10 25.22
CA ILE A 308 -3.45 17.20 23.94
C ILE A 308 -2.66 16.47 22.84
N TYR A 309 -3.27 15.37 22.36
CA TYR A 309 -2.94 14.45 21.24
C TYR A 309 -1.79 13.45 21.43
#